data_AF-A0A951H012-F1
#
_entry.id   AF-A0A951H012-F1
#
_cell.length_a   1.000
_cell.length_b   1.000
_cell.length_c   1.000
_cell.angle_alpha   90.00
_cell.angle_beta   90.00
_cell.angle_gamma   90.00
#
_symmetry.space_group_name_H-M   'P 1'
#
loop_
_entity.id
_entity.type
_entity.pdbx_description
1 polymer ?
#
loop_
_entity_poly.entity_id
_entity_poly.type
_entity_poly.pdbx_seq_one_letter_code
_entity_poly.pdbx_strand_id
1 'polypeptide(L)'
;MELITDTDALAAFCARQREAEFLAVDTEFMRERTYWPILCLVQIAGPAEAAAIDPMAEGIDLAPLLALMVEPGVLKVFHAARQDLEIFCNLSGAVPHPLFDTQIAAMVCGFGDSASYERLVSKLAGARLDKSSRFTDWAQRPLTERQIRYALDDVVHLRTVYERLQQKLSANGRAAWFSEEMAVLTDPATYRCDPAEAWRRFRLRGRADRRFLGILREVAAWREAAAQERNLPRGRIMRDEAVLEIAAHAPKTIDALGRTRSLPKGVAEGKLGRDILAAVGRGLANPAAEASAGKAETPPGLGPLIELLRVLLKQRCEDHQVAQKLVASADDIEAIAADDDAPVPALSGWRRDVFGNEALALKHGRLALTAGRNRIELVQLPGGGPT
;
A
#
# COMPACT_ATOMS: atom_id res chain seq x y z
N MET A 1 18.80 -2.49 -27.10
CA MET A 1 18.15 -2.87 -25.83
C MET A 1 19.22 -3.56 -25.02
N GLU A 2 19.68 -2.90 -23.97
CA GLU A 2 20.86 -3.31 -23.24
C GLU A 2 20.42 -3.89 -21.90
N LEU A 3 20.63 -5.20 -21.76
CA LEU A 3 20.64 -5.83 -20.44
C LEU A 3 22.00 -5.49 -19.82
N ILE A 4 21.99 -4.74 -18.73
CA ILE A 4 23.19 -4.35 -17.99
C ILE A 4 23.45 -5.41 -16.92
N THR A 5 24.62 -6.04 -16.99
CA THR A 5 25.02 -7.13 -16.08
C THR A 5 26.34 -6.88 -15.36
N ASP A 6 26.98 -5.73 -15.57
CA ASP A 6 28.26 -5.37 -14.96
C ASP A 6 28.26 -3.93 -14.42
N THR A 7 29.16 -3.67 -13.48
CA THR A 7 29.23 -2.41 -12.72
C THR A 7 29.64 -1.21 -13.57
N ASP A 8 30.53 -1.38 -14.54
CA ASP A 8 31.04 -0.27 -15.36
C ASP A 8 29.96 0.24 -16.32
N ALA A 9 29.26 -0.69 -16.97
CA ALA A 9 28.10 -0.38 -17.80
C ALA A 9 26.98 0.27 -16.97
N LEU A 10 26.72 -0.24 -15.76
CA LEU A 10 25.72 0.34 -14.86
C LEU A 10 26.08 1.78 -14.44
N ALA A 11 27.34 2.02 -14.06
CA ALA A 11 27.81 3.33 -13.67
C ALA A 11 27.72 4.33 -14.84
N ALA A 12 28.14 3.91 -16.04
CA ALA A 12 28.06 4.74 -17.24
C ALA A 12 26.60 5.06 -17.62
N PHE A 13 25.70 4.09 -17.54
CA PHE A 13 24.26 4.31 -17.76
C PHE A 13 23.69 5.30 -16.73
N CYS A 14 23.92 5.07 -15.43
CA CYS A 14 23.42 5.94 -14.38
C CYS A 14 23.93 7.37 -14.52
N ALA A 15 25.19 7.56 -14.92
CA ALA A 15 25.76 8.90 -15.16
C ALA A 15 25.00 9.69 -16.23
N ARG A 16 24.63 9.05 -17.34
CA ARG A 16 23.81 9.68 -18.40
C ARG A 16 22.38 9.97 -17.92
N GLN A 17 21.80 9.05 -17.16
CA GLN A 17 20.44 9.20 -16.63
C GLN A 17 20.31 10.30 -15.56
N ARG A 18 21.40 10.68 -14.88
CA ARG A 18 21.40 11.81 -13.92
C ARG A 18 21.11 13.16 -14.56
N GLU A 19 21.28 13.30 -15.88
CA GLU A 19 21.02 14.56 -16.60
C GLU A 19 19.56 14.69 -17.06
N ALA A 20 18.75 13.65 -16.88
CA ALA A 20 17.34 13.66 -17.28
C ALA A 20 16.46 14.43 -16.28
N GLU A 21 15.36 15.03 -16.76
CA GLU A 21 14.37 15.65 -15.86
C GLU A 21 13.61 14.59 -15.03
N PHE A 22 13.38 13.42 -15.63
CA PHE A 22 12.71 12.30 -14.98
C PHE A 22 13.17 10.95 -15.55
N LEU A 23 12.92 9.90 -14.78
CA LEU A 23 13.14 8.50 -15.12
C LEU A 23 11.87 7.71 -14.84
N ALA A 24 11.39 6.98 -15.84
CA ALA A 24 10.42 5.92 -15.61
C ALA A 24 11.16 4.69 -15.04
N VAL A 25 10.68 4.18 -13.91
CA VAL A 25 11.29 3.05 -13.21
C VAL A 25 10.23 2.00 -12.92
N ASP A 26 10.62 0.74 -13.11
CA ASP A 26 9.83 -0.42 -12.71
C ASP A 26 10.76 -1.51 -12.16
N THR A 27 10.20 -2.49 -11.46
CA THR A 27 10.97 -3.63 -10.96
C THR A 27 10.24 -4.95 -11.13
N GLU A 28 11.02 -6.02 -11.33
CA GLU A 28 10.52 -7.39 -11.26
C GLU A 28 11.19 -8.11 -10.10
N PHE A 29 10.42 -8.84 -9.30
CA PHE A 29 10.89 -9.44 -8.05
C PHE A 29 10.10 -10.69 -7.65
N MET A 30 10.71 -11.53 -6.82
CA MET A 30 10.09 -12.74 -6.25
C MET A 30 9.84 -12.56 -4.74
N ARG A 31 8.70 -13.02 -4.22
CA ARG A 31 8.32 -12.81 -2.80
C ARG A 31 7.58 -14.00 -2.16
N GLU A 32 7.46 -15.11 -2.85
CA GLU A 32 6.65 -16.26 -2.41
C GLU A 32 7.35 -17.12 -1.36
N ARG A 33 8.70 -17.14 -1.40
CA ARG A 33 9.53 -18.07 -0.61
C ARG A 33 10.33 -17.41 0.50
N THR A 34 10.49 -16.09 0.43
CA THR A 34 11.30 -15.30 1.35
C THR A 34 10.47 -14.23 2.04
N TYR A 35 10.97 -13.72 3.16
CA TYR A 35 10.35 -12.57 3.82
C TYR A 35 10.63 -11.29 3.03
N TRP A 36 11.92 -11.09 2.69
CA TRP A 36 12.38 -9.97 1.90
C TRP A 36 12.19 -10.29 0.42
N PRO A 37 11.60 -9.38 -0.38
CA PRO A 37 11.52 -9.54 -1.82
C PRO A 37 12.92 -9.68 -2.43
N ILE A 38 13.08 -10.61 -3.36
CA ILE A 38 14.30 -10.79 -4.14
C ILE A 38 14.15 -9.92 -5.39
N LEU A 39 14.94 -8.86 -5.48
CA LEU A 39 14.96 -8.00 -6.67
C LEU A 39 15.62 -8.74 -7.83
N CYS A 40 14.87 -8.93 -8.92
CA CYS A 40 15.28 -9.74 -10.06
C CYS A 40 15.59 -8.93 -11.31
N LEU A 41 14.93 -7.79 -11.52
CA LEU A 41 15.21 -6.90 -12.64
C LEU A 41 14.80 -5.47 -12.26
N VAL A 42 15.56 -4.47 -12.70
CA VAL A 42 15.17 -3.07 -12.62
C VAL A 42 15.15 -2.50 -14.02
N GLN A 43 14.06 -1.87 -14.41
CA GLN A 43 13.95 -1.21 -15.70
C GLN A 43 13.98 0.29 -15.49
N ILE A 44 14.77 0.99 -16.31
CA ILE A 44 14.85 2.46 -16.29
C ILE A 44 14.74 2.98 -17.71
N ALA A 45 13.84 3.92 -17.92
CA ALA A 45 13.76 4.69 -19.16
C ALA A 45 13.85 6.20 -18.87
N GLY A 46 14.93 6.81 -19.35
CA GLY A 46 15.01 8.26 -19.50
C GLY A 46 14.46 8.73 -20.85
N PRO A 47 14.74 9.96 -21.28
CA PRO A 47 14.18 10.49 -22.53
C PRO A 47 14.69 9.77 -23.79
N ALA A 48 15.99 9.44 -23.86
CA ALA A 48 16.63 8.93 -25.07
C ALA A 48 16.85 7.41 -25.08
N GLU A 49 17.07 6.79 -23.92
CA GLU A 49 17.43 5.38 -23.81
C GLU A 49 16.65 4.69 -22.68
N ALA A 50 16.54 3.37 -22.79
CA ALA A 50 15.98 2.50 -21.77
C ALA A 50 16.87 1.26 -21.60
N ALA A 51 17.09 0.85 -20.35
CA ALA A 51 17.90 -0.31 -20.00
C ALA A 51 17.22 -1.18 -18.96
N ALA A 52 17.52 -2.47 -19.03
CA ALA A 52 17.13 -3.45 -18.03
C ALA A 52 18.40 -3.83 -17.26
N ILE A 53 18.40 -3.68 -15.95
CA ILE A 53 19.55 -3.89 -15.08
C ILE A 53 19.32 -5.18 -14.32
N ASP A 54 20.21 -6.15 -14.47
CA ASP A 54 20.16 -7.45 -13.79
C ASP A 54 20.86 -7.38 -12.43
N PRO A 55 20.13 -7.30 -11.31
CA PRO A 55 20.72 -7.13 -9.98
C PRO A 55 21.25 -8.46 -9.42
N MET A 56 20.99 -9.57 -10.13
CA MET A 56 21.45 -10.91 -9.79
C MET A 56 22.70 -11.31 -10.59
N ALA A 57 23.20 -10.44 -11.48
CA ALA A 57 24.42 -10.70 -12.23
C ALA A 57 25.63 -10.85 -11.29
N GLU A 58 26.51 -11.79 -11.59
CA GLU A 58 27.66 -12.11 -10.74
C GLU A 58 28.62 -10.91 -10.64
N GLY A 59 28.88 -10.44 -9.42
CA GLY A 59 29.83 -9.37 -9.14
C GLY A 59 29.34 -7.95 -9.43
N ILE A 60 28.07 -7.76 -9.79
CA ILE A 60 27.51 -6.42 -10.02
C ILE A 60 27.40 -5.64 -8.70
N ASP A 61 27.86 -4.39 -8.69
CA ASP A 61 27.66 -3.43 -7.61
C ASP A 61 26.50 -2.49 -7.96
N LEU A 62 25.44 -2.52 -7.15
CA LEU A 62 24.24 -1.70 -7.33
C LEU A 62 24.37 -0.29 -6.76
N ALA A 63 25.48 0.07 -6.13
CA ALA A 63 25.68 1.40 -5.57
C ALA A 63 25.38 2.56 -6.56
N PRO A 64 25.78 2.50 -7.86
CA PRO A 64 25.42 3.56 -8.81
C PRO A 64 23.91 3.70 -9.02
N LEU A 65 23.19 2.58 -9.09
CA LEU A 65 21.73 2.55 -9.23
C LEU A 65 21.06 3.11 -7.97
N LEU A 66 21.46 2.65 -6.79
CA LEU A 66 20.89 3.11 -5.53
C LEU A 66 21.11 4.62 -5.33
N ALA A 67 22.28 5.14 -5.72
CA ALA A 67 22.55 6.57 -5.71
C ALA A 67 21.64 7.35 -6.68
N LEU A 68 21.40 6.81 -7.88
CA LEU A 68 20.48 7.42 -8.86
C LEU A 68 19.04 7.51 -8.31
N MET A 69 18.59 6.48 -7.59
CA MET A 69 17.24 6.45 -7.03
C MET A 69 16.97 7.55 -5.99
N VAL A 70 18.00 8.05 -5.33
CA VAL A 70 17.90 9.14 -4.34
C VAL A 70 18.42 10.49 -4.85
N GLU A 71 18.79 10.58 -6.14
CA GLU A 71 19.30 11.80 -6.76
C GLU A 71 18.23 12.91 -6.80
N PRO A 72 18.39 14.02 -6.06
CA PRO A 72 17.37 15.07 -5.99
C PRO A 72 17.10 15.77 -7.33
N GLY A 73 18.10 15.80 -8.24
CA GLY A 73 17.98 16.46 -9.53
C GLY A 73 17.08 15.75 -10.55
N VAL A 74 16.66 14.52 -10.28
CA VAL A 74 15.95 13.68 -11.26
C VAL A 74 14.70 13.07 -10.64
N LEU A 75 13.53 13.28 -11.25
CA LEU A 75 12.26 12.70 -10.79
C LEU A 75 12.18 11.21 -11.08
N LYS A 76 11.85 10.38 -10.09
CA LYS A 76 11.56 8.96 -10.28
C LYS A 76 10.06 8.75 -10.44
N VAL A 77 9.67 8.23 -11.60
CA VAL A 77 8.29 7.97 -11.98
C VAL A 77 8.04 6.47 -11.92
N PHE A 78 7.08 6.07 -11.10
CA PHE A 78 6.65 4.68 -10.95
C PHE A 78 5.15 4.53 -11.23
N HIS A 79 4.66 3.31 -11.31
CA HIS A 79 3.23 2.99 -11.27
C HIS A 79 2.94 2.03 -10.12
N ALA A 80 2.09 2.43 -9.17
CA ALA A 80 1.74 1.59 -8.02
C ALA A 80 2.97 1.17 -7.19
N ALA A 81 3.84 2.14 -6.93
CA ALA A 81 5.25 2.00 -6.54
C ALA A 81 5.51 1.34 -5.18
N ARG A 82 4.47 1.04 -4.39
CA ARG A 82 4.63 0.70 -2.96
C ARG A 82 5.59 -0.48 -2.75
N GLN A 83 5.54 -1.51 -3.60
CA GLN A 83 6.42 -2.67 -3.45
C GLN A 83 7.84 -2.40 -3.97
N ASP A 84 7.97 -1.64 -5.05
CA ASP A 84 9.26 -1.21 -5.60
C ASP A 84 10.04 -0.36 -4.60
N LEU A 85 9.36 0.61 -3.99
CA LEU A 85 9.94 1.49 -2.97
C LEU A 85 10.34 0.72 -1.70
N GLU A 86 9.59 -0.32 -1.33
CA GLU A 86 9.97 -1.22 -0.23
C GLU A 86 11.31 -1.91 -0.54
N ILE A 87 11.50 -2.38 -1.77
CA ILE A 87 12.74 -3.02 -2.21
C ILE A 87 13.92 -2.04 -2.12
N PHE A 88 13.79 -0.85 -2.70
CA PHE A 88 14.85 0.16 -2.64
C PHE A 88 15.15 0.62 -1.20
N CYS A 89 14.13 0.75 -0.35
CA CYS A 89 14.29 1.09 1.05
C CYS A 89 15.03 -0.02 1.81
N ASN A 90 14.77 -1.30 1.51
CA ASN A 90 15.49 -2.41 2.14
C ASN A 90 16.96 -2.48 1.68
N LEU A 91 17.24 -2.15 0.42
CA LEU A 91 18.58 -2.20 -0.16
C LEU A 91 19.47 -1.03 0.26
N SER A 92 18.90 0.18 0.37
CA SER A 92 19.66 1.42 0.59
C SER A 92 19.40 2.12 1.91
N GLY A 93 18.35 1.72 2.65
CA GLY A 93 17.86 2.45 3.82
C GLY A 93 17.11 3.74 3.50
N ALA A 94 17.00 4.10 2.22
CA ALA A 94 16.36 5.32 1.74
C ALA A 94 15.26 5.00 0.71
N VAL A 95 14.23 5.83 0.68
CA VAL A 95 13.16 5.75 -0.32
C VAL A 95 13.57 6.59 -1.54
N PRO A 96 13.35 6.10 -2.77
CA PRO A 96 13.58 6.90 -3.96
C PRO A 96 12.89 8.27 -3.91
N HIS A 97 13.63 9.34 -4.23
CA HIS A 97 13.15 10.72 -4.13
C HIS A 97 13.91 11.66 -5.09
N PRO A 98 13.26 12.64 -5.74
CA PRO A 98 11.82 12.92 -5.75
C PRO A 98 11.03 11.84 -6.48
N LEU A 99 9.76 11.66 -6.10
CA LEU A 99 8.92 10.54 -6.51
C LEU A 99 7.61 11.02 -7.15
N PHE A 100 7.18 10.34 -8.21
CA PHE A 100 5.86 10.49 -8.81
C PHE A 100 5.22 9.11 -9.03
N ASP A 101 4.05 8.86 -8.44
CA ASP A 101 3.28 7.64 -8.68
C ASP A 101 2.11 7.89 -9.65
N THR A 102 2.18 7.28 -10.83
CA THR A 102 1.15 7.43 -11.87
C THR A 102 -0.20 6.83 -11.51
N GLN A 103 -0.26 5.83 -10.61
CA GLN A 103 -1.53 5.28 -10.13
C GLN A 103 -2.24 6.29 -9.22
N ILE A 104 -1.50 6.94 -8.31
CA ILE A 104 -2.05 8.01 -7.47
C ILE A 104 -2.48 9.20 -8.33
N ALA A 105 -1.63 9.65 -9.27
CA ALA A 105 -1.99 10.72 -10.18
C ALA A 105 -3.24 10.39 -11.00
N ALA A 106 -3.39 9.14 -11.45
CA ALA A 106 -4.58 8.66 -12.13
C ALA A 106 -5.84 8.70 -11.25
N MET A 107 -5.73 8.34 -9.96
CA MET A 107 -6.83 8.46 -8.99
C MET A 107 -7.28 9.92 -8.82
N VAL A 108 -6.34 10.84 -8.68
CA VAL A 108 -6.59 12.30 -8.59
C VAL A 108 -7.22 12.84 -9.87
N CYS A 109 -6.86 12.27 -11.03
CA CYS A 109 -7.37 12.63 -12.35
C CYS A 109 -8.65 11.86 -12.77
N GLY A 110 -9.30 11.13 -11.87
CA GLY A 110 -10.61 10.52 -12.13
C GLY A 110 -10.59 9.23 -12.93
N PHE A 111 -9.46 8.52 -12.98
CA PHE A 111 -9.38 7.20 -13.61
C PHE A 111 -9.92 6.07 -12.73
N GLY A 112 -10.43 6.37 -11.53
CA GLY A 112 -10.96 5.40 -10.56
C GLY A 112 -9.90 4.96 -9.52
N ASP A 113 -10.33 4.16 -8.54
CA ASP A 113 -9.56 3.88 -7.31
C ASP A 113 -8.26 3.08 -7.50
N SER A 114 -8.14 2.37 -8.62
CA SER A 114 -7.02 1.47 -8.88
C SER A 114 -6.91 1.22 -10.38
N ALA A 115 -6.68 2.30 -11.13
CA ALA A 115 -6.44 2.21 -12.56
C ALA A 115 -5.21 1.33 -12.82
N SER A 116 -5.42 0.19 -13.50
CA SER A 116 -4.33 -0.69 -13.89
C SER A 116 -3.41 0.01 -14.89
N TYR A 117 -2.14 -0.35 -14.87
CA TYR A 117 -1.15 0.15 -15.81
C TYR A 117 -1.60 0.00 -17.27
N GLU A 118 -2.05 -1.20 -17.65
CA GLU A 118 -2.59 -1.49 -18.99
C GLU A 118 -3.71 -0.52 -19.41
N ARG A 119 -4.63 -0.20 -18.49
CA ARG A 119 -5.73 0.72 -18.78
C ARG A 119 -5.22 2.14 -19.00
N LEU A 120 -4.20 2.58 -18.24
CA LEU A 120 -3.58 3.88 -18.43
C LEU A 120 -2.79 3.95 -19.74
N VAL A 121 -1.99 2.94 -20.05
CA VAL A 121 -1.25 2.84 -21.33
C VAL A 121 -2.22 2.89 -22.51
N SER A 122 -3.29 2.09 -22.48
CA SER A 122 -4.30 2.10 -23.54
C SER A 122 -4.99 3.46 -23.68
N LYS A 123 -5.40 4.10 -22.58
CA LYS A 123 -6.13 5.38 -22.64
C LYS A 123 -5.26 6.60 -22.93
N LEU A 124 -4.01 6.61 -22.47
CA LEU A 124 -3.15 7.79 -22.49
C LEU A 124 -2.04 7.70 -23.54
N ALA A 125 -1.49 6.52 -23.77
CA ALA A 125 -0.47 6.28 -24.79
C ALA A 125 -1.04 5.65 -26.07
N GLY A 126 -2.28 5.17 -26.07
CA GLY A 126 -2.89 4.51 -27.23
C GLY A 126 -2.24 3.17 -27.58
N ALA A 127 -1.40 2.63 -26.69
CA ALA A 127 -0.66 1.39 -26.90
C ALA A 127 -1.36 0.20 -26.23
N ARG A 128 -0.99 -1.02 -26.64
CA ARG A 128 -1.47 -2.27 -26.07
C ARG A 128 -0.29 -3.06 -25.54
N LEU A 129 -0.28 -3.32 -24.24
CA LEU A 129 0.75 -4.13 -23.60
C LEU A 129 0.57 -5.61 -23.96
N ASP A 130 1.69 -6.30 -24.16
CA ASP A 130 1.71 -7.76 -24.18
C ASP A 130 1.58 -8.28 -22.74
N LYS A 131 0.75 -9.31 -22.52
CA LYS A 131 0.49 -9.88 -21.18
C LYS A 131 1.33 -11.12 -20.90
N SER A 132 2.16 -11.52 -21.85
CA SER A 132 2.64 -12.89 -21.92
C SER A 132 3.76 -13.26 -20.94
N SER A 133 4.40 -12.29 -20.30
CA SER A 133 5.55 -12.52 -19.40
C SER A 133 5.34 -12.08 -17.95
N ARG A 134 4.14 -11.58 -17.58
CA ARG A 134 3.86 -11.08 -16.23
C ARG A 134 4.00 -12.12 -15.11
N PHE A 135 3.69 -13.38 -15.39
CA PHE A 135 3.74 -14.48 -14.41
C PHE A 135 4.83 -15.49 -14.78
N THR A 136 6.07 -15.01 -14.81
CA THR A 136 7.26 -15.81 -15.10
C THR A 136 8.17 -15.88 -13.86
N ASP A 137 9.09 -16.85 -13.85
CA ASP A 137 10.13 -16.89 -12.82
C ASP A 137 11.22 -15.87 -13.17
N TRP A 138 11.12 -14.67 -12.59
CA TRP A 138 12.09 -13.61 -12.82
C TRP A 138 13.45 -13.87 -12.18
N ALA A 139 13.57 -14.85 -11.27
CA ALA A 139 14.85 -15.26 -10.70
C ALA A 139 15.61 -16.23 -11.61
N GLN A 140 14.95 -16.81 -12.63
CA GLN A 140 15.60 -17.72 -13.56
C GLN A 140 16.64 -16.97 -14.42
N ARG A 141 17.80 -17.59 -14.61
CA ARG A 141 18.86 -17.10 -15.50
C ARG A 141 19.26 -18.16 -16.54
N PRO A 142 19.62 -17.75 -17.78
CA PRO A 142 19.56 -16.36 -18.29
C PRO A 142 18.11 -15.90 -18.53
N LEU A 143 17.87 -14.58 -18.49
CA LEU A 143 16.59 -14.01 -18.90
C LEU A 143 16.41 -14.16 -20.41
N THR A 144 15.18 -14.44 -20.84
CA THR A 144 14.83 -14.53 -22.26
C THR A 144 14.69 -13.14 -22.87
N GLU A 145 14.97 -13.00 -24.18
CA GLU A 145 14.75 -11.74 -24.90
C GLU A 145 13.30 -11.22 -24.77
N ARG A 146 12.33 -12.14 -24.65
CA ARG A 146 10.92 -11.81 -24.46
C ARG A 146 10.67 -11.16 -23.10
N GLN A 147 11.26 -11.70 -22.03
CA GLN A 147 11.19 -11.11 -20.69
C GLN A 147 11.80 -9.71 -20.67
N ILE A 148 12.98 -9.55 -21.25
CA ILE A 148 13.68 -8.25 -21.32
C ILE A 148 12.84 -7.23 -22.08
N ARG A 149 12.27 -7.61 -23.22
CA ARG A 149 11.42 -6.72 -24.03
C ARG A 149 10.14 -6.33 -23.31
N TYR A 150 9.43 -7.31 -22.74
CA TYR A 150 8.23 -7.06 -21.94
C TYR A 150 8.50 -6.04 -20.84
N ALA A 151 9.58 -6.24 -20.09
CA ALA A 151 9.94 -5.38 -18.98
C ALA A 151 10.33 -3.95 -19.43
N LEU A 152 11.04 -3.82 -20.56
CA LEU A 152 11.39 -2.52 -21.11
C LEU A 152 10.18 -1.77 -21.65
N ASP A 153 9.21 -2.47 -22.25
CA ASP A 153 7.97 -1.85 -22.75
C ASP A 153 7.19 -1.18 -21.61
N ASP A 154 7.23 -1.74 -20.40
CA ASP A 154 6.57 -1.16 -19.22
C ASP A 154 7.14 0.22 -18.88
N VAL A 155 8.45 0.43 -18.84
CA VAL A 155 9.01 1.77 -18.59
C VAL A 155 8.95 2.71 -19.79
N VAL A 156 9.00 2.18 -21.02
CA VAL A 156 8.91 2.97 -22.25
C VAL A 156 7.57 3.69 -22.34
N HIS A 157 6.47 2.97 -22.09
CA HIS A 157 5.12 3.54 -22.11
C HIS A 157 4.82 4.40 -20.88
N LEU A 158 5.49 4.14 -19.75
CA LEU A 158 5.29 4.88 -18.51
C LEU A 158 5.71 6.34 -18.66
N ARG A 159 6.72 6.64 -19.49
CA ARG A 159 7.10 8.02 -19.86
C ARG A 159 5.92 8.82 -20.40
N THR A 160 5.22 8.28 -21.40
CA THR A 160 4.05 8.93 -22.00
C THR A 160 2.89 9.02 -21.01
N VAL A 161 2.65 7.99 -20.20
CA VAL A 161 1.61 8.01 -19.18
C VAL A 161 1.85 9.14 -18.17
N TYR A 162 3.09 9.29 -17.70
CA TYR A 162 3.48 10.37 -16.79
C TYR A 162 3.25 11.75 -17.39
N GLU A 163 3.78 12.03 -18.59
CA GLU A 163 3.63 13.34 -19.22
C GLU A 163 2.16 13.75 -19.35
N ARG A 164 1.29 12.81 -19.75
CA ARG A 164 -0.15 13.04 -19.88
C ARG A 164 -0.84 13.27 -18.54
N LEU A 165 -0.46 12.53 -17.50
CA LEU A 165 -1.01 12.71 -16.15
C LEU A 165 -0.53 14.01 -15.52
N GLN A 166 0.73 14.38 -15.69
CA GLN A 166 1.30 15.63 -15.20
C GLN A 166 0.60 16.85 -15.82
N GLN A 167 0.35 16.81 -17.14
CA GLN A 167 -0.43 17.83 -17.84
C GLN A 167 -1.86 17.94 -17.30
N LYS A 168 -2.53 16.80 -17.07
CA LYS A 168 -3.88 16.76 -16.50
C LYS A 168 -3.93 17.30 -15.07
N LEU A 169 -2.98 16.93 -14.23
CA LEU A 169 -2.85 17.36 -12.85
C LEU A 169 -2.60 18.88 -12.75
N SER A 170 -1.82 19.42 -13.69
CA SER A 170 -1.59 20.86 -13.78
C SER A 170 -2.86 21.59 -14.25
N ALA A 171 -3.54 21.06 -15.27
CA ALA A 171 -4.74 21.69 -15.84
C ALA A 171 -5.95 21.70 -14.89
N ASN A 172 -6.06 20.71 -14.00
CA ASN A 172 -7.17 20.62 -13.03
C ASN A 172 -6.84 21.28 -11.67
N GLY A 173 -5.63 21.81 -11.48
CA GLY A 173 -5.22 22.49 -10.25
C GLY A 173 -5.08 21.58 -9.02
N ARG A 174 -4.93 20.27 -9.19
CA ARG A 174 -4.95 19.28 -8.09
C ARG A 174 -3.57 18.82 -7.64
N ALA A 175 -2.53 19.60 -7.93
CA ALA A 175 -1.17 19.30 -7.50
C ALA A 175 -1.09 19.09 -5.97
N ALA A 176 -1.81 19.92 -5.19
CA ALA A 176 -1.87 19.77 -3.74
C ALA A 176 -2.53 18.45 -3.29
N TRP A 177 -3.58 18.00 -3.98
CA TRP A 177 -4.25 16.73 -3.67
C TRP A 177 -3.29 15.57 -3.90
N PHE A 178 -2.54 15.61 -5.00
CA PHE A 178 -1.51 14.61 -5.30
C PHE A 178 -0.38 14.61 -4.28
N SER A 179 0.13 15.79 -3.89
CA SER A 179 1.21 15.90 -2.91
C SER A 179 0.85 15.31 -1.54
N GLU A 180 -0.39 15.49 -1.07
CA GLU A 180 -0.86 14.86 0.17
C GLU A 180 -0.78 13.33 0.11
N GLU A 181 -1.18 12.73 -1.01
CA GLU A 181 -1.16 11.28 -1.18
C GLU A 181 0.26 10.72 -1.31
N MET A 182 1.16 11.48 -1.92
CA MET A 182 2.56 11.07 -2.07
C MET A 182 3.29 10.99 -0.73
N ALA A 183 2.87 11.76 0.28
CA ALA A 183 3.53 11.82 1.60
C ALA A 183 3.72 10.42 2.22
N VAL A 184 2.70 9.54 2.10
CA VAL A 184 2.74 8.17 2.61
C VAL A 184 3.81 7.33 1.90
N LEU A 185 3.93 7.46 0.57
CA LEU A 185 4.93 6.72 -0.20
C LEU A 185 6.35 7.26 0.00
N THR A 186 6.50 8.53 0.35
CA THR A 186 7.83 9.13 0.57
C THR A 186 8.35 8.94 1.99
N ASP A 187 7.53 8.50 2.95
CA ASP A 187 7.95 8.26 4.32
C ASP A 187 8.65 6.89 4.47
N PRO A 188 9.93 6.83 4.85
CA PRO A 188 10.63 5.57 5.12
C PRO A 188 9.95 4.70 6.19
N ALA A 189 9.23 5.29 7.15
CA ALA A 189 8.49 4.54 8.17
C ALA A 189 7.41 3.64 7.57
N THR A 190 6.87 3.97 6.38
CA THR A 190 5.88 3.16 5.66
C THR A 190 6.40 1.77 5.29
N TYR A 191 7.71 1.62 5.11
CA TYR A 191 8.36 0.38 4.66
C TYR A 191 9.04 -0.39 5.79
N ARG A 192 9.27 0.27 6.94
CA ARG A 192 9.85 -0.36 8.11
C ARG A 192 8.82 -1.24 8.81
N CYS A 193 9.08 -2.55 8.81
CA CYS A 193 8.26 -3.51 9.54
C CYS A 193 8.79 -3.68 10.97
N ASP A 194 8.36 -2.81 11.90
CA ASP A 194 8.69 -2.97 13.33
C ASP A 194 7.97 -4.20 13.92
N PRO A 195 8.71 -5.20 14.45
CA PRO A 195 8.10 -6.32 15.17
C PRO A 195 7.12 -5.90 16.26
N ALA A 196 7.39 -4.82 17.00
CA ALA A 196 6.54 -4.35 18.09
C ALA A 196 5.14 -3.93 17.63
N GLU A 197 5.00 -3.49 16.37
CA GLU A 197 3.74 -3.03 15.79
C GLU A 197 3.02 -4.11 14.95
N ALA A 198 3.63 -5.29 14.78
CA ALA A 198 3.12 -6.37 13.94
C ALA A 198 1.71 -6.87 14.34
N TRP A 199 1.30 -6.64 15.59
CA TRP A 199 -0.03 -7.00 16.08
C TRP A 199 -1.16 -6.16 15.45
N ARG A 200 -0.88 -4.94 14.98
CA ARG A 200 -1.91 -4.03 14.42
C ARG A 200 -2.55 -4.56 13.13
N ARG A 201 -1.85 -5.45 12.42
CA ARG A 201 -2.36 -6.07 11.19
C ARG A 201 -3.55 -7.00 11.43
N PHE A 202 -3.72 -7.48 12.67
CA PHE A 202 -4.76 -8.43 13.01
C PHE A 202 -6.10 -7.72 13.18
N ARG A 203 -7.09 -8.11 12.37
CA ARG A 203 -8.46 -7.64 12.52
C ARG A 203 -9.14 -8.40 13.65
N LEU A 204 -9.28 -7.75 14.80
CA LEU A 204 -9.95 -8.32 15.97
C LEU A 204 -11.46 -8.20 15.83
N ARG A 205 -12.19 -9.26 16.18
CA ARG A 205 -13.65 -9.24 16.24
C ARG A 205 -14.07 -9.02 17.69
N GLY A 206 -14.82 -7.95 17.95
CA GLY A 206 -15.30 -7.61 19.28
C GLY A 206 -14.25 -7.00 20.20
N ARG A 207 -14.52 -7.02 21.50
CA ARG A 207 -13.67 -6.40 22.53
C ARG A 207 -12.45 -7.28 22.81
N ALA A 208 -11.26 -6.68 22.80
CA ALA A 208 -10.02 -7.36 23.14
C ALA A 208 -9.62 -7.00 24.58
N ASP A 209 -9.54 -8.00 25.46
CA ASP A 209 -9.12 -7.77 26.83
C ASP A 209 -7.59 -7.48 26.91
N ARG A 210 -7.14 -6.88 28.02
CA ARG A 210 -5.72 -6.48 28.21
C ARG A 210 -4.76 -7.67 28.13
N ARG A 211 -5.19 -8.84 28.60
CA ARG A 211 -4.38 -10.07 28.61
C ARG A 211 -4.18 -10.57 27.18
N PHE A 212 -5.26 -10.65 26.42
CA PHE A 212 -5.27 -11.02 25.01
C PHE A 212 -4.37 -10.09 24.21
N LEU A 213 -4.50 -8.78 24.39
CA LEU A 213 -3.67 -7.80 23.67
C LEU A 213 -2.20 -7.90 24.07
N GLY A 214 -1.88 -8.09 25.34
CA GLY A 214 -0.51 -8.31 25.81
C GLY A 214 0.14 -9.51 25.14
N ILE A 215 -0.56 -10.65 25.11
CA ILE A 215 -0.06 -11.87 24.46
C ILE A 215 0.02 -11.69 22.94
N LEU A 216 -1.00 -11.09 22.31
CA LEU A 216 -1.02 -10.86 20.87
C LEU A 216 0.17 -10.00 20.43
N ARG A 217 0.48 -8.92 21.15
CA ARG A 217 1.64 -8.05 20.91
C ARG A 217 2.94 -8.85 20.90
N GLU A 218 3.21 -9.58 21.97
CA GLU A 218 4.46 -10.32 22.13
C GLU A 218 4.60 -11.49 21.15
N VAL A 219 3.52 -12.24 20.91
CA VAL A 219 3.55 -13.38 19.98
C VAL A 219 3.65 -12.90 18.53
N ALA A 220 2.95 -11.82 18.17
CA ALA A 220 3.07 -11.22 16.84
C ALA A 220 4.49 -10.67 16.61
N ALA A 221 5.04 -9.95 17.59
CA ALA A 221 6.39 -9.40 17.51
C ALA A 221 7.46 -10.49 17.40
N TRP A 222 7.36 -11.54 18.21
CA TRP A 222 8.26 -12.69 18.08
C TRP A 222 8.19 -13.32 16.69
N ARG A 223 6.98 -13.55 16.16
CA ARG A 223 6.82 -14.15 14.84
C ARG A 223 7.41 -13.26 13.75
N GLU A 224 7.19 -11.96 13.86
CA GLU A 224 7.71 -10.97 12.91
C GLU A 224 9.24 -11.00 12.86
N ALA A 225 9.89 -10.92 14.04
CA ALA A 225 11.33 -11.01 14.16
C ALA A 225 11.89 -12.35 13.62
N ALA A 226 11.24 -13.47 13.95
CA ALA A 226 11.65 -14.79 13.47
C ALA A 226 11.50 -14.94 11.94
N ALA A 227 10.48 -14.31 11.34
CA ALA A 227 10.27 -14.30 9.90
C ALA A 227 11.36 -13.47 9.18
N GLN A 228 11.71 -12.31 9.74
CA GLN A 228 12.77 -11.43 9.25
C GLN A 228 14.15 -12.10 9.33
N GLU A 229 14.52 -12.62 10.51
CA GLU A 229 15.82 -13.25 10.78
C GLU A 229 16.07 -14.46 9.88
N ARG A 230 15.03 -15.31 9.71
CA ARG A 230 15.14 -16.53 8.91
C ARG A 230 14.87 -16.30 7.43
N ASN A 231 14.54 -15.07 7.04
CA ASN A 231 14.07 -14.71 5.71
C ASN A 231 12.98 -15.66 5.17
N LEU A 232 11.96 -15.94 6.00
CA LEU A 232 10.84 -16.84 5.65
C LEU A 232 9.50 -16.09 5.72
N PRO A 233 8.54 -16.40 4.83
CA PRO A 233 7.21 -15.83 4.92
C PRO A 233 6.59 -16.10 6.30
N ARG A 234 5.92 -15.08 6.86
CA ARG A 234 5.34 -15.12 8.21
C ARG A 234 4.48 -16.37 8.46
N GLY A 235 3.68 -16.77 7.48
CA GLY A 235 2.83 -17.96 7.56
C GLY A 235 3.60 -19.29 7.64
N ARG A 236 4.85 -19.34 7.16
CA ARG A 236 5.74 -20.50 7.34
C ARG A 236 6.34 -20.58 8.74
N ILE A 237 6.47 -19.44 9.43
CA ILE A 237 6.81 -19.43 10.86
C ILE A 237 5.59 -19.86 11.67
N MET A 238 4.48 -19.14 11.53
CA MET A 238 3.21 -19.42 12.21
C MET A 238 2.05 -18.69 11.52
N ARG A 239 0.99 -19.43 11.19
CA ARG A 239 -0.22 -18.86 10.55
C ARG A 239 -0.95 -17.88 11.47
N ASP A 240 -1.70 -16.95 10.88
CA ASP A 240 -2.41 -15.91 11.63
C ASP A 240 -3.45 -16.47 12.61
N GLU A 241 -4.12 -17.56 12.24
CA GLU A 241 -5.08 -18.24 13.10
C GLU A 241 -4.42 -18.77 14.37
N ALA A 242 -3.20 -19.32 14.25
CA ALA A 242 -2.45 -19.82 15.41
C ALA A 242 -2.06 -18.68 16.36
N VAL A 243 -1.66 -17.52 15.85
CA VAL A 243 -1.35 -16.34 16.69
C VAL A 243 -2.57 -15.93 17.52
N LEU A 244 -3.74 -15.83 16.89
CA LEU A 244 -4.98 -15.45 17.55
C LEU A 244 -5.46 -16.52 18.55
N GLU A 245 -5.38 -17.81 18.18
CA GLU A 245 -5.73 -18.93 19.07
C GLU A 245 -4.82 -18.95 20.32
N ILE A 246 -3.51 -18.73 20.14
CA ILE A 246 -2.55 -18.67 21.26
C ILE A 246 -2.86 -17.48 22.17
N ALA A 247 -3.16 -16.30 21.61
CA ALA A 247 -3.55 -15.13 22.38
C ALA A 247 -4.86 -15.33 23.17
N ALA A 248 -5.83 -16.05 22.58
CA ALA A 248 -7.10 -16.37 23.22
C ALA A 248 -6.97 -17.39 24.36
N HIS A 249 -6.22 -18.48 24.15
CA HIS A 249 -6.11 -19.57 25.13
C HIS A 249 -4.99 -19.37 26.16
N ALA A 250 -4.01 -18.53 25.88
CA ALA A 250 -2.87 -18.22 26.75
C ALA A 250 -2.15 -19.49 27.29
N PRO A 251 -1.63 -20.39 26.42
CA PRO A 251 -1.01 -21.63 26.84
C PRO A 251 0.26 -21.37 27.68
N LYS A 252 0.40 -22.09 28.80
CA LYS A 252 1.55 -21.97 29.72
C LYS A 252 2.49 -23.17 29.68
N THR A 253 2.12 -24.24 28.99
CA THR A 253 2.87 -25.49 28.88
C THR A 253 2.92 -25.97 27.44
N ILE A 254 3.88 -26.83 27.13
CA ILE A 254 4.02 -27.44 25.79
C ILE A 254 2.74 -28.22 25.44
N ASP A 255 2.18 -28.99 26.38
CA ASP A 255 0.95 -29.73 26.16
C ASP A 255 -0.25 -28.82 25.85
N ALA A 256 -0.36 -27.68 26.54
CA ALA A 256 -1.40 -26.70 26.27
C ALA A 256 -1.20 -26.05 24.90
N LEU A 257 0.05 -25.74 24.53
CA LEU A 257 0.37 -25.19 23.22
C LEU A 257 0.06 -26.19 22.10
N GLY A 258 0.35 -27.48 22.29
CA GLY A 258 0.08 -28.56 21.35
C GLY A 258 -1.40 -28.88 21.13
N ARG A 259 -2.31 -28.32 21.94
CA ARG A 259 -3.77 -28.37 21.74
C ARG A 259 -4.28 -27.27 20.80
N THR A 260 -3.43 -26.31 20.42
CA THR A 260 -3.76 -25.27 19.44
C THR A 260 -3.97 -25.94 18.08
N ARG A 261 -5.21 -25.96 17.59
CA ARG A 261 -5.58 -26.65 16.34
C ARG A 261 -4.75 -26.16 15.15
N SER A 262 -4.46 -24.87 15.13
CA SER A 262 -3.76 -24.24 14.01
C SER A 262 -2.23 -24.43 14.03
N LEU A 263 -1.67 -25.07 15.07
CA LEU A 263 -0.24 -25.30 15.27
C LEU A 263 0.12 -26.80 15.21
N PRO A 264 1.05 -27.24 14.35
CA PRO A 264 1.49 -28.64 14.34
C PRO A 264 2.18 -29.06 15.65
N LYS A 265 1.93 -30.28 16.14
CA LYS A 265 2.51 -30.80 17.39
C LYS A 265 4.05 -30.71 17.44
N GLY A 266 4.73 -31.09 16.34
CA GLY A 266 6.19 -31.02 16.26
C GLY A 266 6.75 -29.59 16.39
N VAL A 267 5.96 -28.57 16.07
CA VAL A 267 6.35 -27.16 16.31
C VAL A 267 6.23 -26.82 17.80
N ALA A 268 5.17 -27.28 18.47
CA ALA A 268 4.93 -27.04 19.89
C ALA A 268 6.01 -27.69 20.79
N GLU A 269 6.48 -28.89 20.43
CA GLU A 269 7.53 -29.62 21.18
C GLU A 269 8.95 -29.12 20.87
N GLY A 270 9.13 -28.40 19.77
CA GLY A 270 10.43 -27.92 19.29
C GLY A 270 10.91 -26.62 19.91
N LYS A 271 12.00 -26.06 19.34
CA LYS A 271 12.55 -24.75 19.72
C LYS A 271 11.51 -23.63 19.58
N LEU A 272 10.77 -23.62 18.47
CA LEU A 272 9.73 -22.62 18.21
C LEU A 272 8.64 -22.62 19.30
N GLY A 273 8.22 -23.78 19.78
CA GLY A 273 7.23 -23.87 20.86
C GLY A 273 7.71 -23.24 22.16
N ARG A 274 8.99 -23.41 22.51
CA ARG A 274 9.60 -22.72 23.67
C ARG A 274 9.64 -21.21 23.48
N ASP A 275 9.99 -20.73 22.30
CA ASP A 275 10.04 -19.30 22.00
C ASP A 275 8.62 -18.67 22.05
N ILE A 276 7.61 -19.38 21.54
CA ILE A 276 6.19 -18.99 21.65
C ILE A 276 5.76 -18.90 23.12
N LEU A 277 6.04 -19.94 23.93
CA LEU A 277 5.68 -19.93 25.35
C LEU A 277 6.38 -18.79 26.11
N ALA A 278 7.63 -18.48 25.76
CA ALA A 278 8.33 -17.33 26.32
C ALA A 278 7.65 -16.01 25.93
N ALA A 279 7.20 -15.85 24.68
CA ALA A 279 6.44 -14.69 24.24
C ALA A 279 5.09 -14.56 24.97
N VAL A 280 4.36 -15.67 25.14
CA VAL A 280 3.14 -15.71 25.95
C VAL A 280 3.43 -15.30 27.41
N GLY A 281 4.52 -15.80 27.99
CA GLY A 281 4.98 -15.44 29.32
C GLY A 281 5.22 -13.93 29.48
N ARG A 282 5.90 -13.30 28.51
CA ARG A 282 6.10 -11.84 28.48
C ARG A 282 4.77 -11.09 28.40
N GLY A 283 3.86 -11.52 27.52
CA GLY A 283 2.56 -10.87 27.36
C GLY A 283 1.64 -10.99 28.58
N LEU A 284 1.80 -12.08 29.35
CA LEU A 284 1.13 -12.26 30.64
C LEU A 284 1.74 -11.40 31.75
N ALA A 285 3.05 -11.19 31.74
CA ALA A 285 3.77 -10.39 32.74
C ALA A 285 3.57 -8.88 32.52
N ASN A 286 3.40 -8.45 31.27
CA ASN A 286 3.17 -7.05 30.90
C ASN A 286 1.89 -6.93 30.04
N PRO A 287 0.70 -7.11 30.63
CA PRO A 287 -0.56 -6.97 29.90
C PRO A 287 -0.66 -5.53 29.36
N ALA A 288 -1.05 -5.39 28.10
CA ALA A 288 -1.12 -4.09 27.44
C ALA A 288 -1.95 -3.09 28.28
N ALA A 289 -1.37 -1.92 28.58
CA ALA A 289 -2.03 -0.87 29.35
C ALA A 289 -3.30 -0.36 28.65
N GLU A 290 -3.26 -0.33 27.32
CA GLU A 290 -4.36 0.02 26.45
C GLU A 290 -5.15 -1.24 26.08
N ALA A 291 -6.30 -1.42 26.72
CA ALA A 291 -7.35 -2.18 26.06
C ALA A 291 -7.77 -1.34 24.84
N SER A 292 -7.71 -1.88 23.62
CA SER A 292 -8.44 -1.22 22.56
C SER A 292 -9.91 -1.25 22.97
N ALA A 293 -10.54 -0.08 23.04
CA ALA A 293 -11.97 -0.06 22.84
C ALA A 293 -12.16 -0.80 21.51
N GLY A 294 -12.89 -1.91 21.48
CA GLY A 294 -13.31 -2.50 20.21
C GLY A 294 -13.92 -1.39 19.36
N LYS A 295 -13.87 -1.52 18.02
CA LYS A 295 -14.56 -0.59 17.10
C LYS A 295 -15.87 -0.19 17.76
N ALA A 296 -16.06 1.11 18.04
CA ALA A 296 -17.27 1.58 18.70
C ALA A 296 -18.45 0.98 17.93
N GLU A 297 -19.31 0.22 18.60
CA GLU A 297 -20.45 -0.38 17.91
C GLU A 297 -21.23 0.76 17.28
N THR A 298 -21.37 0.72 15.95
CA THR A 298 -22.14 1.70 15.20
C THR A 298 -23.52 1.78 15.85
N PRO A 299 -23.96 2.95 16.32
CA PRO A 299 -25.27 3.08 16.95
C PRO A 299 -26.36 2.41 16.11
N PRO A 300 -27.28 1.63 16.74
CA PRO A 300 -28.32 0.94 16.00
C PRO A 300 -29.16 1.96 15.22
N GLY A 301 -29.36 1.71 13.93
CA GLY A 301 -30.15 2.57 13.04
C GLY A 301 -29.35 3.43 12.05
N LEU A 302 -28.01 3.47 12.11
CA LEU A 302 -27.20 4.26 11.17
C LEU A 302 -26.98 3.60 9.79
N GLY A 303 -27.36 2.33 9.61
CA GLY A 303 -27.16 1.60 8.36
C GLY A 303 -27.71 2.32 7.11
N PRO A 304 -28.98 2.77 7.11
CA PRO A 304 -29.53 3.54 5.98
C PRO A 304 -28.79 4.86 5.72
N LEU A 305 -28.36 5.58 6.77
CA LEU A 305 -27.57 6.80 6.64
C LEU A 305 -26.21 6.51 5.97
N ILE A 306 -25.53 5.43 6.37
CA ILE A 306 -24.26 5.00 5.76
C ILE A 306 -24.45 4.75 4.26
N GLU A 307 -25.54 4.11 3.84
CA GLU A 307 -25.83 3.90 2.42
C GLU A 307 -26.11 5.21 1.68
N LEU A 308 -26.84 6.16 2.29
CA LEU A 308 -27.03 7.49 1.70
C LEU A 308 -25.70 8.25 1.54
N LEU A 309 -24.82 8.19 2.54
CA LEU A 309 -23.48 8.79 2.48
C LEU A 309 -22.62 8.14 1.38
N ARG A 310 -22.72 6.81 1.18
CA ARG A 310 -22.04 6.11 0.07
C ARG A 310 -22.53 6.57 -1.29
N VAL A 311 -23.83 6.77 -1.45
CA VAL A 311 -24.41 7.31 -2.69
C VAL A 311 -23.94 8.76 -2.94
N LEU A 312 -23.96 9.61 -1.90
CA LEU A 312 -23.45 10.97 -1.99
C LEU A 312 -21.97 11.00 -2.40
N LEU A 313 -21.13 10.20 -1.73
CA LEU A 313 -19.70 10.08 -2.04
C LEU A 313 -19.51 9.72 -3.52
N LYS A 314 -20.22 8.71 -4.00
CA LYS A 314 -20.15 8.29 -5.41
C LYS A 314 -20.49 9.44 -6.35
N GLN A 315 -21.60 10.15 -6.12
CA GLN A 315 -22.01 11.27 -6.96
C GLN A 315 -20.96 12.39 -6.94
N ARG A 316 -20.42 12.74 -5.77
CA ARG A 316 -19.40 13.78 -5.66
C ARG A 316 -18.08 13.42 -6.32
N CYS A 317 -17.65 12.18 -6.19
CA CYS A 317 -16.48 11.68 -6.90
C CYS A 317 -16.67 11.69 -8.43
N GLU A 318 -17.89 11.45 -8.93
CA GLU A 318 -18.23 11.60 -10.35
C GLU A 318 -18.20 13.07 -10.80
N ASP A 319 -18.83 13.98 -10.06
CA ASP A 319 -18.85 15.42 -10.34
C ASP A 319 -17.44 16.01 -10.38
N HIS A 320 -16.64 15.68 -9.36
CA HIS A 320 -15.28 16.16 -9.21
C HIS A 320 -14.27 15.30 -9.99
N GLN A 321 -14.68 14.23 -10.67
CA GLN A 321 -13.78 13.33 -11.40
C GLN A 321 -12.55 12.93 -10.56
N VAL A 322 -12.78 12.36 -9.38
CA VAL A 322 -11.75 11.90 -8.44
C VAL A 322 -12.13 10.51 -7.91
N ALA A 323 -11.14 9.67 -7.63
CA ALA A 323 -11.35 8.36 -7.04
C ALA A 323 -12.02 8.46 -5.65
N GLN A 324 -12.99 7.61 -5.37
CA GLN A 324 -13.71 7.56 -4.09
C GLN A 324 -12.77 7.27 -2.93
N LYS A 325 -11.83 6.33 -3.16
CA LYS A 325 -10.84 5.92 -2.16
C LYS A 325 -9.94 7.06 -1.68
N LEU A 326 -9.70 8.09 -2.51
CA LEU A 326 -8.95 9.26 -2.07
C LEU A 326 -9.76 10.18 -1.18
N VAL A 327 -11.08 10.23 -1.39
CA VAL A 327 -11.97 11.17 -0.68
C VAL A 327 -12.38 10.63 0.68
N ALA A 328 -12.86 9.38 0.74
CA ALA A 328 -13.28 8.75 1.99
C ALA A 328 -13.21 7.22 1.91
N SER A 329 -12.76 6.59 3.00
CA SER A 329 -12.80 5.14 3.20
C SER A 329 -14.18 4.67 3.71
N ALA A 330 -14.45 3.36 3.68
CA ALA A 330 -15.66 2.81 4.29
C ALA A 330 -15.71 3.08 5.81
N ASP A 331 -14.56 3.03 6.47
CA ASP A 331 -14.42 3.35 7.90
C ASP A 331 -14.67 4.85 8.16
N ASP A 332 -14.28 5.72 7.22
CA ASP A 332 -14.53 7.16 7.33
C ASP A 332 -16.02 7.46 7.26
N ILE A 333 -16.76 6.79 6.36
CA ILE A 333 -18.21 6.94 6.24
C ILE A 333 -18.92 6.47 7.50
N GLU A 334 -18.51 5.31 8.05
CA GLU A 334 -19.04 4.80 9.32
C GLU A 334 -18.78 5.78 10.47
N ALA A 335 -17.58 6.35 10.53
CA ALA A 335 -17.19 7.32 11.57
C ALA A 335 -17.99 8.63 11.44
N ILE A 336 -18.13 9.20 10.25
CA ILE A 336 -18.93 10.42 10.00
C ILE A 336 -20.40 10.19 10.34
N ALA A 337 -20.95 9.00 10.02
CA ALA A 337 -22.32 8.67 10.37
C ALA A 337 -22.52 8.67 11.90
N ALA A 338 -21.51 8.24 12.66
CA ALA A 338 -21.57 8.15 14.13
C ALA A 338 -21.25 9.48 14.83
N ASP A 339 -20.34 10.30 14.29
CA ASP A 339 -19.78 11.48 14.96
C ASP A 339 -19.56 12.63 13.96
N ASP A 340 -19.97 13.85 14.32
CA ASP A 340 -19.82 15.04 13.47
C ASP A 340 -18.36 15.54 13.44
N ASP A 341 -17.62 15.28 14.52
CA ASP A 341 -16.23 15.68 14.69
C ASP A 341 -15.27 14.49 14.53
N ALA A 342 -15.72 13.45 13.81
CA ALA A 342 -14.94 12.25 13.54
C ALA A 342 -13.53 12.63 13.02
N PRO A 343 -12.43 12.13 13.64
CA PRO A 343 -11.07 12.49 13.26
C PRO A 343 -10.64 11.73 11.99
N VAL A 344 -11.31 12.00 10.87
CA VAL A 344 -11.11 11.34 9.59
C VAL A 344 -10.69 12.33 8.50
N PRO A 345 -9.85 11.90 7.52
CA PRO A 345 -9.40 12.78 6.44
C PRO A 345 -10.54 13.39 5.63
N ALA A 346 -11.67 12.68 5.50
CA ALA A 346 -12.85 13.15 4.79
C ALA A 346 -13.46 14.46 5.36
N LEU A 347 -13.16 14.83 6.62
CA LEU A 347 -13.61 16.07 7.25
C LEU A 347 -12.54 17.17 7.32
N SER A 348 -11.42 17.03 6.61
CA SER A 348 -10.34 18.01 6.55
C SER A 348 -9.89 18.31 5.11
N GLY A 349 -9.21 19.45 4.94
CA GLY A 349 -8.61 19.87 3.66
C GLY A 349 -9.58 19.83 2.47
N TRP A 350 -9.05 19.47 1.30
CA TRP A 350 -9.83 19.41 0.07
C TRP A 350 -10.93 18.33 0.08
N ARG A 351 -10.77 17.27 0.87
CA ARG A 351 -11.78 16.21 1.00
C ARG A 351 -13.04 16.71 1.68
N ARG A 352 -12.88 17.61 2.66
CA ARG A 352 -13.99 18.29 3.31
C ARG A 352 -14.80 19.10 2.29
N ASP A 353 -14.12 19.78 1.39
CA ASP A 353 -14.76 20.59 0.35
C ASP A 353 -15.47 19.72 -0.71
N VAL A 354 -14.87 18.59 -1.09
CA VAL A 354 -15.44 17.65 -2.08
C VAL A 354 -16.62 16.84 -1.51
N PHE A 355 -16.56 16.44 -0.25
CA PHE A 355 -17.53 15.51 0.35
C PHE A 355 -17.92 15.86 1.78
N GLY A 356 -16.95 16.12 2.67
CA GLY A 356 -17.21 16.20 4.12
C GLY A 356 -18.29 17.20 4.55
N ASN A 357 -18.28 18.42 4.00
CA ASN A 357 -19.28 19.44 4.33
C ASN A 357 -20.70 18.98 3.97
N GLU A 358 -20.84 18.25 2.86
CA GLU A 358 -22.14 17.76 2.38
C GLU A 358 -22.58 16.48 3.03
N ALA A 359 -21.62 15.62 3.41
CA ALA A 359 -21.88 14.46 4.26
C ALA A 359 -22.54 14.91 5.57
N LEU A 360 -22.01 15.95 6.21
CA LEU A 360 -22.60 16.56 7.39
C LEU A 360 -23.95 17.24 7.08
N ALA A 361 -24.09 17.93 5.94
CA ALA A 361 -25.36 18.51 5.56
C ALA A 361 -26.46 17.46 5.36
N LEU A 362 -26.14 16.34 4.72
CA LEU A 362 -27.04 15.21 4.50
C LEU A 362 -27.41 14.53 5.83
N LYS A 363 -26.42 14.30 6.70
CA LYS A 363 -26.61 13.75 8.06
C LYS A 363 -27.60 14.57 8.88
N HIS A 364 -27.54 15.90 8.79
CA HIS A 364 -28.42 16.80 9.53
C HIS A 364 -29.70 17.21 8.77
N GLY A 365 -30.04 16.55 7.66
CA GLY A 365 -31.26 16.87 6.91
C GLY A 365 -31.28 18.27 6.29
N ARG A 366 -30.10 18.84 6.03
CA ARG A 366 -29.93 20.11 5.28
C ARG A 366 -29.70 19.87 3.79
N LEU A 367 -29.37 18.64 3.41
CA LEU A 367 -29.21 18.19 2.04
C LEU A 367 -30.10 16.95 1.81
N ALA A 368 -30.70 16.84 0.64
CA ALA A 368 -31.42 15.66 0.19
C ALA A 368 -30.85 15.13 -1.13
N LEU A 369 -30.94 13.81 -1.31
CA LEU A 369 -30.64 13.13 -2.57
C LEU A 369 -31.96 12.88 -3.32
N THR A 370 -32.03 13.28 -4.58
CA THR A 370 -33.13 12.93 -5.50
C THR A 370 -32.59 12.28 -6.75
N ALA A 371 -33.45 11.60 -7.51
CA ALA A 371 -33.09 10.99 -8.79
C ALA A 371 -33.80 11.72 -9.94
N GLY A 372 -33.04 12.13 -10.96
CA GLY A 372 -33.55 12.76 -12.17
C GLY A 372 -32.67 12.38 -13.35
N ARG A 373 -33.22 12.14 -14.54
CA ARG A 373 -32.44 11.89 -15.79
C ARG A 373 -31.27 10.90 -15.64
N ASN A 374 -31.53 9.76 -14.96
CA ASN A 374 -30.54 8.70 -14.67
C ASN A 374 -29.30 9.16 -13.86
N ARG A 375 -29.40 10.25 -13.08
CA ARG A 375 -28.35 10.70 -12.16
C ARG A 375 -28.92 11.04 -10.78
N ILE A 376 -28.04 11.11 -9.79
CA ILE A 376 -28.38 11.66 -8.47
C ILE A 376 -28.24 13.17 -8.54
N GLU A 377 -29.24 13.89 -8.04
CA GLU A 377 -29.25 15.34 -7.92
C GLU A 377 -29.34 15.72 -6.44
N LEU A 378 -28.66 16.81 -6.07
CA LEU A 378 -28.58 17.30 -4.70
C LEU A 378 -29.56 18.46 -4.51
N VAL A 379 -30.40 18.39 -3.48
CA VAL A 379 -31.39 19.43 -3.16
C VAL A 379 -31.09 19.99 -1.78
N GLN A 380 -30.83 21.30 -1.71
CA GLN A 380 -30.68 22.00 -0.44
C GLN A 380 -32.06 22.12 0.23
N LEU A 381 -32.15 21.71 1.49
CA LEU A 381 -33.38 21.77 2.25
C LEU A 381 -33.41 23.08 3.08
N PRO A 382 -34.51 23.86 3.04
CA PRO A 382 -34.61 25.07 3.82
C PRO A 382 -34.67 24.75 5.33
N GLY A 383 -33.57 25.05 6.04
CA GLY A 383 -33.55 25.24 7.50
C GLY A 383 -33.83 23.99 8.35
N GLY A 384 -32.88 23.05 8.40
CA GLY A 384 -32.80 22.08 9.50
C GLY A 384 -32.27 22.76 10.78
N GLY A 385 -33.16 23.40 11.54
CA GLY A 385 -32.88 23.80 12.92
C GLY A 385 -32.88 22.56 13.83
N PRO A 386 -32.13 22.57 14.95
CA PRO A 386 -32.07 21.43 15.86
C PRO A 386 -33.45 21.18 16.49
N THR A 387 -33.92 19.94 16.44
CA THR A 387 -34.93 19.43 17.38
C THR A 387 -34.28 18.96 18.66
#